data_AF-A0A4R0NSE9-F1
#
_entry.id   AF-A0A4R0NSE9-F1
#
_cell.length_a   1.000
_cell.length_b   1.000
_cell.length_c   1.000
_cell.angle_alpha   90.00
_cell.angle_beta   90.00
_cell.angle_gamma   90.00
#
_symmetry.space_group_name_H-M   'P 1'
#
loop_
_entity.id
_entity.type
_entity.pdbx_description
1 polymer ?
#
loop_
_entity_poly.entity_id
_entity_poly.type
_entity_poly.pdbx_seq_one_letter_code
_entity_poly.pdbx_strand_id
1 'polypeptide(L)'
;MTQKLDRTNIRKLTEELGYFLDLKIDEKAWKYKSDEVINLKHTASHALADIYFGNANYKLAEKYFLRLLLDFRIVPAACTTAQKDANRIIYDLNMVYGKMGKTDETLGYLIPLLNGNGSINSASELLNACIEKNKIDKKSFKKQLNDSFSTLDNIRGDGTYTFIFNGKIILF
;
A
#
# COMPACT_ATOMS: atom_id res chain seq x y z
N MET A 1 -30.31 18.06 -2.58
CA MET A 1 -29.05 18.47 -3.25
C MET A 1 -27.94 17.59 -2.71
N THR A 2 -27.48 16.61 -3.47
CA THR A 2 -26.34 15.77 -3.12
C THR A 2 -25.08 16.57 -3.36
N GLN A 3 -24.49 17.11 -2.30
CA GLN A 3 -23.18 17.75 -2.37
C GLN A 3 -22.19 16.70 -2.88
N LYS A 4 -21.48 16.98 -3.99
CA LYS A 4 -20.47 16.07 -4.52
C LYS A 4 -19.42 15.84 -3.45
N LEU A 5 -19.06 14.59 -3.19
CA LEU A 5 -17.99 14.26 -2.26
C LEU A 5 -16.69 14.90 -2.76
N ASP A 6 -16.07 15.70 -1.90
CA ASP A 6 -14.74 16.27 -2.12
C ASP A 6 -13.80 15.85 -0.97
N ARG A 7 -12.52 16.22 -1.09
CA ARG A 7 -11.48 15.85 -0.11
C ARG A 7 -11.78 16.39 1.30
N THR A 8 -12.59 17.43 1.44
CA THR A 8 -12.91 18.07 2.72
C THR A 8 -14.08 17.36 3.38
N ASN A 9 -15.10 17.00 2.60
CA ASN A 9 -16.32 16.37 3.10
C ASN A 9 -16.14 14.86 3.33
N ILE A 10 -15.30 14.17 2.55
CA ILE A 10 -15.01 12.74 2.78
C ILE A 10 -14.32 12.49 4.13
N ARG A 11 -13.55 13.47 4.65
CA ARG A 11 -12.90 13.38 5.97
C ARG A 11 -13.88 13.30 7.12
N LYS A 12 -15.12 13.76 6.92
CA LYS A 12 -16.18 13.70 7.94
C LYS A 12 -16.84 12.32 7.99
N LEU A 13 -16.53 11.43 7.05
CA LEU A 13 -17.18 10.12 6.91
C LEU A 13 -16.34 8.97 7.49
N THR A 14 -15.41 9.24 8.41
CA THR A 14 -14.53 8.19 8.94
C THR A 14 -15.30 7.09 9.67
N GLU A 15 -16.43 7.41 10.29
CA GLU A 15 -17.28 6.44 10.98
C GLU A 15 -18.02 5.53 9.99
N GLU A 16 -18.62 6.11 8.95
CA GLU A 16 -19.32 5.36 7.91
C GLU A 16 -18.37 4.51 7.08
N LEU A 17 -17.19 5.04 6.75
CA LEU A 17 -16.13 4.27 6.10
C LEU A 17 -15.66 3.11 7.00
N GLY A 18 -15.56 3.33 8.30
CA GLY A 18 -15.28 2.28 9.28
C GLY A 18 -16.35 1.18 9.26
N TYR A 19 -17.62 1.57 9.29
CA TYR A 19 -18.74 0.64 9.19
C TYR A 19 -18.71 -0.21 7.91
N PHE A 20 -18.32 0.36 6.77
CA PHE A 20 -18.18 -0.41 5.53
C PHE A 20 -17.15 -1.54 5.62
N LEU A 21 -16.09 -1.37 6.42
CA LEU A 21 -15.10 -2.44 6.64
C LEU A 21 -15.68 -3.62 7.43
N ASP A 22 -16.67 -3.37 8.28
CA ASP A 22 -17.31 -4.36 9.16
C ASP A 22 -18.46 -5.11 8.49
N LEU A 23 -18.95 -4.64 7.33
CA LEU A 23 -20.01 -5.30 6.57
C LEU A 23 -19.63 -6.73 6.19
N LYS A 24 -20.56 -7.68 6.31
CA LYS A 24 -20.38 -9.03 5.77
C LYS A 24 -20.89 -9.07 4.34
N ILE A 25 -19.98 -9.19 3.38
CA ILE A 25 -20.30 -9.23 1.96
C ILE A 25 -20.15 -10.67 1.47
N ASP A 26 -21.21 -11.24 0.92
CA ASP A 26 -21.15 -12.55 0.27
C ASP A 26 -20.56 -12.39 -1.13
N GLU A 27 -19.23 -12.51 -1.24
CA GLU A 27 -18.52 -12.35 -2.50
C GLU A 27 -19.07 -13.28 -3.61
N LYS A 28 -19.53 -14.49 -3.28
CA LYS A 28 -20.10 -15.41 -4.29
C LYS A 28 -21.41 -14.88 -4.85
N ALA A 29 -22.25 -14.28 -4.00
CA ALA A 29 -23.50 -13.69 -4.44
C ALA A 29 -23.30 -12.44 -5.31
N TRP A 30 -22.16 -11.75 -5.17
CA TRP A 30 -21.86 -10.48 -5.85
C TRP A 30 -20.87 -10.58 -7.01
N LYS A 31 -20.12 -11.69 -7.13
CA LYS A 31 -19.04 -11.94 -8.12
C LYS A 31 -19.34 -11.54 -9.56
N TYR A 32 -20.60 -11.61 -9.97
CA TYR A 32 -21.04 -11.30 -11.33
C TYR A 32 -22.10 -10.19 -11.39
N LYS A 33 -22.33 -9.50 -10.27
CA LYS A 33 -23.39 -8.49 -10.12
C LYS A 33 -22.83 -7.08 -9.97
N SER A 34 -21.77 -6.91 -9.18
CA SER A 34 -21.15 -5.59 -8.97
C SER A 34 -19.77 -5.76 -8.36
N ASP A 35 -18.76 -5.32 -9.10
CA ASP A 35 -17.39 -5.22 -8.61
C ASP A 35 -17.27 -4.14 -7.52
N GLU A 36 -18.10 -3.10 -7.57
CA GLU A 36 -18.14 -2.03 -6.57
C GLU A 36 -18.55 -2.54 -5.19
N VAL A 37 -19.51 -3.48 -5.12
CA VAL A 37 -19.90 -4.10 -3.86
C VAL A 37 -18.78 -4.97 -3.32
N ILE A 38 -18.13 -5.76 -4.17
CA ILE A 38 -17.00 -6.62 -3.75
C ILE A 38 -15.82 -5.77 -3.29
N ASN A 39 -15.54 -4.67 -3.99
CA ASN A 39 -14.45 -3.76 -3.70
C ASN A 39 -14.82 -2.68 -2.66
N LEU A 40 -16.01 -2.72 -2.06
CA LEU A 40 -16.44 -1.67 -1.12
C LEU A 40 -15.46 -1.51 0.06
N LYS A 41 -15.00 -2.63 0.62
CA LYS A 41 -14.02 -2.63 1.72
C LYS A 41 -12.66 -2.11 1.27
N HIS A 42 -12.25 -2.47 0.05
CA HIS A 42 -11.03 -1.96 -0.57
C HIS A 42 -11.10 -0.43 -0.68
N THR A 43 -12.15 0.10 -1.30
CA THR A 43 -12.35 1.55 -1.45
C THR A 43 -12.43 2.27 -0.10
N ALA A 44 -13.16 1.71 0.87
CA ALA A 44 -13.30 2.32 2.19
C ALA A 44 -11.97 2.37 2.95
N SER A 45 -11.17 1.30 2.88
CA SER A 45 -9.84 1.26 3.53
C SER A 45 -8.87 2.23 2.86
N HIS A 46 -8.91 2.37 1.53
CA HIS A 46 -8.10 3.35 0.81
C HIS A 46 -8.48 4.79 1.18
N ALA A 47 -9.78 5.10 1.27
CA ALA A 47 -10.25 6.41 1.69
C ALA A 47 -9.82 6.75 3.13
N LEU A 48 -9.93 5.79 4.06
CA LEU A 48 -9.45 5.96 5.43
C LEU A 48 -7.94 6.20 5.48
N ALA A 49 -7.16 5.43 4.72
CA ALA A 49 -5.72 5.60 4.65
C ALA A 49 -5.33 7.01 4.18
N ASP A 50 -5.97 7.51 3.12
CA ASP A 50 -5.75 8.86 2.59
C ASP A 50 -6.15 9.96 3.58
N ILE A 51 -7.28 9.79 4.29
CA ILE A 51 -7.74 10.72 5.34
C ILE A 51 -6.71 10.79 6.46
N TYR A 52 -6.26 9.64 6.98
CA TYR A 52 -5.31 9.60 8.08
C TYR A 52 -3.93 10.12 7.66
N PHE A 53 -3.48 9.82 6.45
CA PHE A 53 -2.25 10.39 5.92
C PHE A 53 -2.34 11.92 5.81
N GLY A 54 -3.45 12.44 5.27
CA GLY A 54 -3.71 13.87 5.16
C GLY A 54 -3.82 14.59 6.51
N ASN A 55 -4.19 13.88 7.56
CA ASN A 55 -4.23 14.37 8.94
C ASN A 55 -2.92 14.11 9.73
N ALA A 56 -1.86 13.70 9.04
CA ALA A 56 -0.56 13.32 9.62
C ALA A 56 -0.63 12.19 10.68
N ASN A 57 -1.71 11.40 10.70
CA ASN A 57 -1.82 10.21 11.53
C ASN A 57 -1.24 9.00 10.78
N TYR A 58 0.07 8.99 10.65
CA TYR A 58 0.79 8.02 9.82
C TYR A 58 0.65 6.57 10.30
N LYS A 59 0.44 6.34 11.61
CA LYS A 59 0.20 4.99 12.16
C LYS A 59 -1.13 4.42 11.68
N LEU A 60 -2.20 5.22 11.64
CA LEU A 60 -3.48 4.76 11.12
C LEU A 60 -3.44 4.65 9.59
N ALA A 61 -2.74 5.55 8.90
CA ALA A 61 -2.53 5.42 7.45
C ALA A 61 -1.82 4.10 7.10
N GLU A 62 -0.70 3.79 7.78
CA GLU A 62 0.04 2.52 7.67
C GLU A 62 -0.92 1.33 7.84
N LYS A 63 -1.70 1.32 8.94
CA LYS A 63 -2.66 0.25 9.22
C LYS A 63 -3.62 0.01 8.05
N TYR A 64 -4.25 1.05 7.51
CA TYR A 64 -5.26 0.89 6.47
C TYR A 64 -4.65 0.56 5.09
N PHE A 65 -3.47 1.08 4.76
CA PHE A 65 -2.78 0.68 3.53
C PHE A 65 -2.33 -0.79 3.59
N LEU A 66 -1.81 -1.27 4.73
CA LEU A 66 -1.46 -2.68 4.89
C LEU A 66 -2.66 -3.61 4.75
N ARG A 67 -3.84 -3.19 5.23
CA ARG A 67 -5.08 -3.96 5.02
C ARG A 67 -5.47 -4.08 3.55
N LEU A 68 -5.15 -3.11 2.69
CA LEU A 68 -5.42 -3.22 1.25
C LEU A 68 -4.57 -4.31 0.58
N LEU A 69 -3.33 -4.50 1.03
CA LEU A 69 -2.45 -5.56 0.52
C LEU A 69 -2.81 -6.95 1.05
N LEU A 70 -3.42 -7.00 2.25
CA LEU A 70 -3.65 -8.24 2.98
C LEU A 70 -5.10 -8.70 2.96
N ASP A 71 -6.00 -7.86 3.44
CA ASP A 71 -7.36 -8.25 3.81
C ASP A 71 -8.39 -7.82 2.76
N PHE A 72 -8.14 -6.70 2.09
CA PHE A 72 -9.08 -6.03 1.20
C PHE A 72 -8.45 -5.78 -0.16
N ARG A 73 -7.89 -6.84 -0.76
CA ARG A 73 -7.28 -6.76 -2.08
C ARG A 73 -8.34 -6.43 -3.12
N ILE A 74 -7.97 -5.61 -4.09
CA ILE A 74 -8.87 -5.26 -5.18
C ILE A 74 -9.15 -6.50 -6.03
N VAL A 75 -10.43 -6.77 -6.29
CA VAL A 75 -10.84 -7.64 -7.38
C VAL A 75 -10.75 -6.79 -8.66
N PRO A 76 -9.92 -7.20 -9.65
CA PRO A 76 -9.69 -6.40 -10.85
C PRO A 76 -11.01 -6.02 -11.54
N ALA A 77 -11.20 -4.72 -11.75
CA ALA A 77 -12.37 -4.15 -12.41
C ALA A 77 -11.92 -3.03 -13.34
N ALA A 78 -12.49 -2.98 -14.55
CA ALA A 78 -12.13 -1.99 -15.58
C ALA A 78 -10.61 -1.91 -15.88
N CYS A 79 -10.07 -0.69 -16.06
CA CYS A 79 -8.67 -0.42 -16.43
C CYS A 79 -7.66 -0.52 -15.26
N THR A 80 -8.07 -1.01 -14.08
CA THR A 80 -7.20 -1.17 -12.92
C THR A 80 -6.91 -2.65 -12.67
N THR A 81 -5.64 -3.03 -12.80
CA THR A 81 -5.17 -4.37 -12.44
C THR A 81 -4.79 -4.41 -10.96
N ALA A 82 -4.90 -5.58 -10.33
CA ALA A 82 -4.45 -5.78 -8.95
C ALA A 82 -2.98 -5.37 -8.76
N GLN A 83 -2.13 -5.60 -9.77
CA GLN A 83 -0.72 -5.19 -9.72
C GLN A 83 -0.55 -3.66 -9.74
N LYS A 84 -1.30 -2.95 -10.59
CA LYS A 84 -1.22 -1.48 -10.65
C LYS A 84 -1.66 -0.84 -9.35
N ASP A 85 -2.72 -1.38 -8.75
CA ASP A 85 -3.23 -0.94 -7.46
C ASP A 85 -2.25 -1.24 -6.31
N ALA A 86 -1.70 -2.46 -6.26
CA ALA A 86 -0.65 -2.83 -5.31
C ALA A 86 0.56 -1.90 -5.40
N ASN A 87 1.06 -1.59 -6.60
CA ASN A 87 2.16 -0.64 -6.79
C ASN A 87 1.83 0.76 -6.23
N ARG A 88 0.59 1.22 -6.41
CA ARG A 88 0.16 2.50 -5.83
C ARG A 88 0.15 2.45 -4.30
N ILE A 89 -0.41 1.38 -3.72
CA ILE A 89 -0.45 1.21 -2.26
C ILE A 89 0.96 1.12 -1.67
N ILE A 90 1.87 0.41 -2.34
CA ILE A 90 3.29 0.30 -1.95
C ILE A 90 3.97 1.68 -1.98
N TYR A 91 3.69 2.49 -3.01
CA TYR A 91 4.18 3.86 -3.09
C TYR A 91 3.63 4.73 -1.94
N ASP A 92 2.34 4.65 -1.65
CA ASP A 92 1.73 5.41 -0.56
C ASP A 92 2.25 4.95 0.82
N LEU A 93 2.49 3.65 1.01
CA LEU A 93 3.17 3.09 2.19
C LEU A 93 4.60 3.63 2.33
N ASN A 94 5.37 3.66 1.25
CA ASN A 94 6.70 4.26 1.25
C ASN A 94 6.65 5.72 1.77
N MET A 95 5.69 6.51 1.29
CA MET A 95 5.52 7.90 1.73
C MET A 95 5.15 7.99 3.22
N VAL A 96 4.27 7.11 3.71
CA VAL A 96 3.93 6.98 5.14
C VAL A 96 5.18 6.68 5.97
N TYR A 97 5.97 5.67 5.58
CA TYR A 97 7.19 5.28 6.29
C TYR A 97 8.24 6.39 6.29
N GLY A 98 8.39 7.08 5.16
CA GLY A 98 9.28 8.25 5.05
C GLY A 98 8.88 9.37 6.01
N LYS A 99 7.57 9.64 6.18
CA LYS A 99 7.06 10.62 7.16
C LYS A 99 7.25 10.17 8.61
N MET A 100 7.30 8.87 8.87
CA MET A 100 7.58 8.30 10.19
C MET A 100 9.09 8.20 10.50
N GLY A 101 9.97 8.50 9.56
CA GLY A 101 11.42 8.31 9.72
C GLY A 101 11.86 6.84 9.75
N LYS A 102 11.02 5.93 9.24
CA LYS A 102 11.29 4.49 9.16
C LYS A 102 12.07 4.19 7.87
N THR A 103 13.39 4.39 7.91
CA THR A 103 14.26 4.32 6.73
C THR A 103 14.31 2.94 6.09
N ASP A 104 14.40 1.86 6.88
CA ASP A 104 14.48 0.50 6.34
C ASP A 104 13.20 0.10 5.59
N GLU A 105 12.04 0.38 6.18
CA GLU A 105 10.74 0.15 5.52
C GLU A 105 10.60 1.02 4.26
N THR A 106 11.04 2.29 4.32
CA THR A 106 11.06 3.19 3.16
C THR A 106 11.85 2.58 1.99
N LEU A 107 13.07 2.11 2.25
CA LEU A 107 13.91 1.47 1.23
C LEU A 107 13.31 0.14 0.76
N GLY A 108 12.81 -0.67 1.69
CA GLY A 108 12.16 -1.95 1.44
C GLY A 108 11.02 -1.82 0.44
N TYR A 109 10.08 -0.90 0.66
CA TYR A 109 8.95 -0.69 -0.24
C TYR A 109 9.32 -0.03 -1.58
N LEU A 110 10.48 0.63 -1.72
CA LEU A 110 10.94 1.16 -3.01
C LEU A 110 11.50 0.08 -3.93
N ILE A 111 12.09 -1.00 -3.38
CA ILE A 111 12.67 -2.10 -4.15
C ILE A 111 11.66 -2.74 -5.13
N PRO A 112 10.46 -3.19 -4.70
CA PRO A 112 9.51 -3.81 -5.63
C PRO A 112 9.00 -2.83 -6.70
N LEU A 113 8.95 -1.52 -6.40
CA LEU A 113 8.53 -0.49 -7.36
C LEU A 113 9.53 -0.28 -8.51
N LEU A 114 10.80 -0.67 -8.34
CA LEU A 114 11.78 -0.65 -9.43
C LEU A 114 11.42 -1.60 -10.57
N ASN A 115 10.58 -2.60 -10.31
CA ASN A 115 10.05 -3.53 -11.30
C ASN A 115 8.55 -3.27 -11.60
N GLY A 116 7.98 -2.21 -11.01
CA GLY A 116 6.56 -1.88 -11.14
C GLY A 116 6.27 -1.11 -12.43
N ASN A 117 5.34 -1.62 -13.25
CA ASN A 117 4.85 -0.91 -14.43
C ASN A 117 4.32 0.49 -14.04
N GLY A 118 5.00 1.55 -14.51
CA GLY A 118 4.56 2.94 -14.41
C GLY A 118 5.18 3.79 -13.29
N SER A 119 6.05 3.24 -12.43
CA SER A 119 6.63 3.98 -11.28
C SER A 119 8.16 3.87 -11.15
N ILE A 120 8.84 3.26 -12.14
CA ILE A 120 10.28 2.96 -12.05
C ILE A 120 11.13 4.24 -11.87
N ASN A 121 10.85 5.29 -12.65
CA ASN A 121 11.65 6.52 -12.59
C ASN A 121 11.49 7.23 -11.24
N SER A 122 10.26 7.36 -10.74
CA SER A 122 10.00 7.97 -9.43
C SER A 122 10.55 7.12 -8.28
N ALA A 123 10.45 5.79 -8.37
CA ALA A 123 10.99 4.89 -7.36
C ALA A 123 12.52 4.97 -7.29
N SER A 124 13.21 5.02 -8.43
CA SER A 124 14.67 5.18 -8.50
C SER A 124 15.14 6.52 -7.92
N GLU A 125 14.46 7.61 -8.25
CA GLU A 125 14.75 8.95 -7.70
C GLU A 125 14.57 8.97 -6.18
N LEU A 126 13.44 8.46 -5.67
CA LEU A 126 13.17 8.38 -4.24
C LEU A 126 14.16 7.49 -3.50
N LEU A 127 14.57 6.37 -4.12
CA LEU A 127 15.55 5.46 -3.54
C LEU A 127 16.92 6.14 -3.40
N ASN A 128 17.39 6.78 -4.46
CA ASN A 128 18.65 7.51 -4.45
C ASN A 128 18.63 8.67 -3.44
N ALA A 129 17.53 9.44 -3.41
CA ALA A 129 17.37 10.53 -2.43
C ALA A 129 17.37 10.01 -0.99
N CYS A 130 16.74 8.86 -0.73
CA CYS A 130 16.74 8.23 0.59
C CYS A 130 18.15 7.77 1.01
N ILE A 131 18.87 7.11 0.10
CA ILE A 131 20.26 6.66 0.32
C ILE A 131 21.18 7.84 0.62
N GLU A 132 21.09 8.92 -0.17
CA GLU A 132 21.91 10.12 -0.01
C GLU A 132 21.60 10.84 1.32
N LYS A 133 20.31 11.12 1.59
CA LYS A 133 19.86 11.80 2.80
C LYS A 133 20.31 11.08 4.08
N ASN A 134 20.25 9.75 4.07
CA ASN A 134 20.61 8.93 5.23
C ASN A 134 22.09 8.47 5.21
N LYS A 135 22.89 8.91 4.25
CA LYS A 135 24.32 8.56 4.09
C LYS A 135 24.56 7.04 4.10
N ILE A 136 23.68 6.29 3.44
CA ILE A 136 23.74 4.83 3.42
C ILE A 136 24.91 4.38 2.56
N ASP A 137 25.80 3.57 3.13
CA ASP A 137 26.92 2.98 2.41
C ASP A 137 26.42 2.01 1.32
N LYS A 138 26.88 2.22 0.09
CA LYS A 138 26.45 1.43 -1.08
C LYS A 138 26.81 -0.05 -0.95
N LYS A 139 27.94 -0.39 -0.33
CA LYS A 139 28.34 -1.80 -0.14
C LYS A 139 27.40 -2.49 0.84
N SER A 140 27.06 -1.82 1.93
CA SER A 140 26.13 -2.29 2.95
C SER A 140 24.71 -2.45 2.38
N PHE A 141 24.21 -1.45 1.64
CA PHE A 141 22.91 -1.53 0.98
C PHE A 141 22.83 -2.69 -0.02
N LYS A 142 23.87 -2.90 -0.84
CA LYS A 142 23.94 -4.04 -1.76
C LYS A 142 23.90 -5.38 -1.01
N LYS A 143 24.60 -5.50 0.12
CA LYS A 143 24.55 -6.70 0.95
C LYS A 143 23.15 -6.93 1.51
N GLN A 144 22.51 -5.91 2.07
CA GLN A 144 21.14 -6.00 2.58
C GLN A 144 20.16 -6.44 1.49
N LEU A 145 20.28 -5.87 0.28
CA LEU A 145 19.45 -6.26 -0.86
C LEU A 145 19.64 -7.73 -1.24
N ASN A 146 20.89 -8.20 -1.32
CA ASN A 146 21.18 -9.61 -1.61
C ASN A 146 20.60 -10.55 -0.54
N ASP A 147 20.81 -10.21 0.73
CA ASP A 147 20.29 -10.98 1.87
C ASP A 147 18.75 -11.04 1.82
N SER A 148 18.10 -9.94 1.43
CA SER A 148 16.65 -9.82 1.32
C SER A 148 16.04 -10.78 0.29
N PHE A 149 16.66 -10.96 -0.88
CA PHE A 149 16.13 -11.85 -1.92
C PHE A 149 16.10 -13.33 -1.51
N SER A 150 16.94 -13.74 -0.54
CA SER A 150 16.90 -15.10 0.01
C SER A 150 15.70 -15.36 0.92
N THR A 151 14.94 -14.32 1.26
CA THR A 151 13.77 -14.38 2.16
C THR A 151 12.45 -14.20 1.44
N LEU A 152 12.46 -14.23 0.09
CA LEU A 152 11.24 -14.12 -0.71
C LEU A 152 10.29 -15.27 -0.39
N ASP A 153 9.05 -14.93 -0.03
CA ASP A 153 8.02 -15.89 0.30
C ASP A 153 6.64 -15.43 -0.16
N ASN A 154 5.75 -16.38 -0.46
CA ASN A 154 4.33 -16.15 -0.74
C ASN A 154 3.51 -16.68 0.44
N ILE A 155 3.57 -15.94 1.55
CA ILE A 155 3.07 -16.36 2.87
C ILE A 155 1.60 -16.85 2.82
N ARG A 156 0.79 -16.33 1.89
CA ARG A 156 -0.66 -16.61 1.82
C ARG A 156 -1.08 -17.48 0.63
N GLY A 157 -0.18 -17.76 -0.32
CA GLY A 157 -0.52 -18.51 -1.54
C GLY A 157 -1.52 -17.79 -2.46
N ASP A 158 -1.86 -16.54 -2.17
CA ASP A 158 -2.85 -15.74 -2.88
C ASP A 158 -2.21 -14.74 -3.87
N GLY A 159 -0.88 -14.75 -3.97
CA GLY A 159 -0.12 -13.85 -4.82
C GLY A 159 0.31 -12.54 -4.15
N THR A 160 0.15 -12.42 -2.82
CA THR A 160 0.86 -11.41 -2.03
C THR A 160 2.22 -11.97 -1.61
N TYR A 161 3.28 -11.31 -2.06
CA TYR A 161 4.66 -11.72 -1.76
C TYR A 161 5.23 -10.90 -0.61
N THR A 162 6.25 -11.47 0.02
CA THR A 162 7.00 -10.79 1.07
C THR A 162 8.49 -11.03 0.92
N PHE A 163 9.26 -10.13 1.51
CA PHE A 163 10.67 -10.34 1.82
C PHE A 163 11.05 -9.57 3.09
N ILE A 164 12.21 -9.89 3.65
CA ILE A 164 12.75 -9.25 4.84
C ILE A 164 13.88 -8.30 4.42
N PHE A 165 13.67 -6.99 4.53
CA PHE A 165 14.69 -5.97 4.34
C PHE A 165 15.24 -5.49 5.69
N ASN A 166 16.50 -5.77 5.98
CA ASN A 166 17.16 -5.36 7.24
C ASN A 166 16.33 -5.70 8.51
N GLY A 167 15.70 -6.88 8.52
CA GLY A 167 14.84 -7.34 9.62
C GLY A 167 13.39 -6.84 9.58
N LYS A 168 12.99 -6.07 8.56
CA LYS A 168 11.62 -5.59 8.35
C LYS A 168 10.91 -6.42 7.29
N ILE A 169 9.70 -6.87 7.59
CA ILE A 169 8.85 -7.56 6.61
C ILE A 169 8.26 -6.53 5.66
N ILE A 170 8.47 -6.72 4.36
CA ILE A 170 7.94 -5.91 3.27
C ILE A 170 6.92 -6.75 2.50
N LEU A 171 5.74 -6.18 2.23
CA LEU A 171 4.63 -6.83 1.52
C LEU A 171 4.49 -6.19 0.13
N PHE A 172 4.33 -7.00 -0.93
CA PHE A 172 4.19 -6.49 -2.30
C PHE A 172 3.44 -7.43 -3.24
#